data_AF-A0ABD3A5A9-F1
#
_entry.id   AF-A0ABD3A5A9-F1
#
_cell.length_a   1.000
_cell.length_b   1.000
_cell.length_c   1.000
_cell.angle_alpha   90.00
_cell.angle_beta   90.00
_cell.angle_gamma   90.00
#
_symmetry.space_group_name_H-M   'P 1'
#
loop_
_entity.id
_entity.type
_entity.pdbx_description
1 polymer ?
#
loop_
_entity_poly.entity_id
_entity_poly.type
_entity_poly.pdbx_seq_one_letter_code
_entity_poly.pdbx_strand_id
1 'polypeptide(L)'
;MDRIKGQNPIVEMDGDEMVRIMWRMIKEKLIFPYLELDIKYFDLGILNRDATDDRVTVESAEAALKYNVAVKCATITPDETRVKEFGLKAMWKSPNGTIRNILDGTVFREPIMCKNIPRIVPGKSFSILMQVEKPICIGRPAFGDQHRASDTLIKGPGRLKMVFVPDNGEAPVELDVYDFKGPGVALAMYNVWACKNYDGDVQSDLLAQGFGSLGLLTSVLLSSDGKTLEAEVAHVTVTRHFRLYQNGQETSTNSIASIFAWTRGLEQRQSHLEMQLCQLIFGSGSLLDYCLSQHFIRFTVLAIKSAACIETVESGKMTKDLAILIHGPKVSREYYLNTEDFIDAVAQNLERKVRAPAVV
;
A
#
# COMPACT_ATOMS: atom_id res chain seq x y z
N MET A 1 12.80 -27.21 -7.40
CA MET A 1 13.49 -26.54 -6.28
C MET A 1 12.60 -26.68 -5.08
N ASP A 2 13.18 -27.03 -3.95
CA ASP A 2 12.43 -27.04 -2.69
C ASP A 2 12.12 -25.61 -2.27
N ARG A 3 10.92 -25.38 -1.72
CA ARG A 3 10.53 -24.07 -1.19
C ARG A 3 11.34 -23.74 0.05
N ILE A 4 11.60 -22.46 0.25
CA ILE A 4 12.35 -22.02 1.44
C ILE A 4 11.40 -21.62 2.54
N LYS A 5 11.61 -22.22 3.70
CA LYS A 5 10.84 -21.92 4.90
C LYS A 5 11.20 -20.53 5.42
N GLY A 6 10.24 -19.62 5.34
CA GLY A 6 10.29 -18.35 6.05
C GLY A 6 10.14 -18.58 7.55
N GLN A 7 10.85 -17.79 8.33
CA GLN A 7 10.74 -17.81 9.79
C GLN A 7 9.80 -16.72 10.27
N ASN A 8 9.12 -16.99 11.39
CA ASN A 8 8.00 -16.28 12.04
C ASN A 8 6.89 -15.77 11.09
N PRO A 9 5.67 -15.55 11.62
CA PRO A 9 4.53 -15.29 10.77
C PRO A 9 4.55 -13.91 10.10
N ILE A 10 3.86 -13.81 8.96
CA ILE A 10 3.52 -12.54 8.30
C ILE A 10 2.00 -12.41 8.31
N VAL A 11 1.49 -11.24 8.67
CA VAL A 11 0.07 -10.93 8.55
C VAL A 11 -0.26 -10.58 7.11
N GLU A 12 -1.22 -11.30 6.53
CA GLU A 12 -1.77 -10.98 5.21
C GLU A 12 -3.16 -10.38 5.38
N MET A 13 -3.33 -9.15 4.89
CA MET A 13 -4.62 -8.47 4.85
C MET A 13 -5.11 -8.45 3.40
N ASP A 14 -6.05 -9.34 3.07
CA ASP A 14 -6.66 -9.40 1.73
C ASP A 14 -7.62 -8.23 1.50
N GLY A 15 -8.02 -7.99 0.26
CA GLY A 15 -8.72 -6.77 -0.13
C GLY A 15 -9.82 -7.01 -1.16
N ASP A 16 -10.04 -6.02 -2.03
CA ASP A 16 -11.22 -5.97 -2.89
C ASP A 16 -10.88 -5.79 -4.39
N GLU A 17 -11.88 -6.08 -5.22
CA GLU A 17 -11.95 -5.76 -6.66
C GLU A 17 -10.71 -6.23 -7.46
N MET A 18 -10.16 -5.36 -8.32
CA MET A 18 -9.10 -5.75 -9.25
C MET A 18 -7.81 -6.10 -8.52
N VAL A 19 -7.53 -5.41 -7.41
CA VAL A 19 -6.32 -5.64 -6.64
C VAL A 19 -6.39 -6.99 -5.93
N ARG A 20 -7.56 -7.43 -5.42
CA ARG A 20 -7.74 -8.79 -4.88
C ARG A 20 -7.40 -9.88 -5.91
N ILE A 21 -7.81 -9.69 -7.16
CA ILE A 21 -7.50 -10.63 -8.25
C ILE A 21 -5.99 -10.71 -8.48
N MET A 22 -5.33 -9.56 -8.62
CA MET A 22 -3.87 -9.51 -8.79
C MET A 22 -3.14 -10.07 -7.57
N TRP A 23 -3.63 -9.78 -6.36
CA TRP A 23 -3.04 -10.22 -5.11
C TRP A 23 -2.93 -11.74 -5.03
N ARG A 24 -3.99 -12.46 -5.42
CA ARG A 24 -3.97 -13.92 -5.56
C ARG A 24 -2.93 -14.39 -6.57
N MET A 25 -2.91 -13.80 -7.77
CA MET A 25 -1.96 -14.18 -8.83
C MET A 25 -0.50 -13.96 -8.41
N ILE A 26 -0.21 -12.85 -7.72
CA ILE A 26 1.11 -12.54 -7.18
C ILE A 26 1.54 -13.62 -6.19
N LYS A 27 0.66 -13.99 -5.24
CA LYS A 27 0.96 -15.06 -4.28
C LYS A 27 1.26 -16.38 -4.98
N GLU A 28 0.39 -16.79 -5.91
CA GLU A 28 0.47 -18.07 -6.59
C GLU A 28 1.64 -18.18 -7.57
N LYS A 29 1.99 -17.09 -8.26
CA LYS A 29 3.02 -17.11 -9.32
C LYS A 29 4.39 -16.59 -8.85
N LEU A 30 4.45 -15.71 -7.85
CA LEU A 30 5.67 -14.98 -7.48
C LEU A 30 6.17 -15.24 -6.06
N ILE A 31 5.31 -15.66 -5.13
CA ILE A 31 5.67 -15.83 -3.71
C ILE A 31 5.74 -17.31 -3.32
N PHE A 32 4.60 -18.00 -3.31
CA PHE A 32 4.49 -19.37 -2.79
C PHE A 32 5.18 -20.47 -3.60
N PRO A 33 5.49 -20.30 -4.90
CA PRO A 33 6.37 -21.25 -5.60
C PRO A 33 7.80 -21.28 -5.05
N TYR A 34 8.25 -20.21 -4.40
CA TYR A 34 9.62 -20.05 -3.93
C TYR A 34 9.73 -20.06 -2.40
N LEU A 35 8.68 -19.63 -1.69
CA LEU A 35 8.67 -19.44 -0.25
C LEU A 35 7.54 -20.22 0.43
N GLU A 36 7.87 -20.90 1.52
CA GLU A 36 6.91 -21.49 2.46
C GLU A 36 6.80 -20.56 3.67
N LEU A 37 5.69 -19.85 3.80
CA LEU A 37 5.48 -18.81 4.81
C LEU A 37 4.36 -19.20 5.78
N ASP A 38 4.53 -18.93 7.08
CA ASP A 38 3.41 -18.94 8.03
C ASP A 38 2.61 -17.65 7.87
N ILE A 39 1.48 -17.72 7.18
CA ILE A 39 0.61 -16.57 6.92
C ILE A 39 -0.51 -16.52 7.95
N LYS A 40 -0.63 -15.39 8.66
CA LYS A 40 -1.83 -15.05 9.45
C LYS A 40 -2.77 -14.25 8.55
N TYR A 41 -3.72 -14.96 7.97
CA TYR A 41 -4.62 -14.42 6.96
C TYR A 41 -5.84 -13.72 7.58
N PHE A 42 -6.14 -12.53 7.08
CA PHE A 42 -7.33 -11.73 7.42
C PHE A 42 -7.98 -11.23 6.13
N ASP A 43 -9.25 -11.56 5.91
CA ASP A 43 -9.99 -11.07 4.75
C ASP A 43 -10.60 -9.70 5.06
N LEU A 44 -10.00 -8.61 4.57
CA LEU A 44 -10.55 -7.26 4.72
C LEU A 44 -11.46 -6.85 3.54
N GLY A 45 -11.88 -7.81 2.72
CA GLY A 45 -12.88 -7.59 1.68
C GLY A 45 -14.17 -7.03 2.29
N ILE A 46 -14.83 -6.12 1.56
CA ILE A 46 -15.97 -5.34 2.08
C ILE A 46 -17.08 -6.21 2.66
N LEU A 47 -17.37 -7.36 2.04
CA LEU A 47 -18.40 -8.29 2.51
C LEU A 47 -18.00 -8.99 3.83
N ASN A 48 -16.73 -9.35 4.00
CA ASN A 48 -16.28 -9.96 5.24
C ASN A 48 -16.16 -8.94 6.38
N ARG A 49 -15.77 -7.70 6.06
CA ARG A 49 -15.84 -6.59 7.02
C ARG A 49 -17.27 -6.35 7.47
N ASP A 50 -18.23 -6.30 6.56
CA ASP A 50 -19.65 -6.17 6.95
C ASP A 50 -20.16 -7.36 7.77
N ALA A 51 -19.78 -8.60 7.39
CA ALA A 51 -20.15 -9.81 8.13
C ALA A 51 -19.62 -9.83 9.57
N THR A 52 -18.44 -9.25 9.81
CA THR A 52 -17.75 -9.23 11.11
C THR A 52 -17.96 -7.94 11.90
N ASP A 53 -18.86 -7.06 11.43
CA ASP A 53 -19.06 -5.72 12.00
C ASP A 53 -17.74 -4.93 12.10
N ASP A 54 -16.92 -5.05 11.06
CA ASP A 54 -15.58 -4.49 10.87
C ASP A 54 -14.52 -4.96 11.89
N ARG A 55 -14.81 -5.98 12.71
CA ARG A 55 -13.86 -6.54 13.69
C ARG A 55 -12.61 -7.11 13.05
N VAL A 56 -12.72 -7.73 11.86
CA VAL A 56 -11.57 -8.30 11.14
C VAL A 56 -10.49 -7.26 10.84
N THR A 57 -10.88 -5.98 10.68
CA THR A 57 -9.96 -4.86 10.47
C THR A 57 -9.15 -4.55 11.72
N VAL A 58 -9.77 -4.62 12.91
CA VAL A 58 -9.09 -4.40 14.19
C VAL A 58 -8.19 -5.59 14.52
N GLU A 59 -8.72 -6.81 14.37
CA GLU A 59 -8.00 -8.05 14.67
C GLU A 59 -6.74 -8.20 13.79
N SER A 60 -6.80 -7.75 12.53
CA SER A 60 -5.63 -7.76 11.64
C SER A 60 -4.55 -6.75 12.07
N ALA A 61 -4.95 -5.57 12.56
CA ALA A 61 -4.02 -4.56 13.07
C ALA A 61 -3.34 -5.02 14.37
N GLU A 62 -4.09 -5.64 15.29
CA GLU A 62 -3.54 -6.25 16.51
C GLU A 62 -2.59 -7.41 16.18
N ALA A 63 -2.92 -8.23 15.19
CA ALA A 63 -2.02 -9.25 14.69
C ALA A 63 -0.75 -8.64 14.09
N ALA A 64 -0.85 -7.51 13.38
CA ALA A 64 0.30 -6.81 12.84
C ALA A 64 1.24 -6.34 13.95
N LEU A 65 0.72 -5.76 15.04
CA LEU A 65 1.51 -5.42 16.24
C LEU A 65 2.20 -6.65 16.85
N LYS A 66 1.49 -7.79 16.91
CA LYS A 66 2.01 -9.02 17.49
C LYS A 66 3.13 -9.65 16.65
N TYR A 67 2.98 -9.65 15.32
CA TYR A 67 3.88 -10.34 14.39
C TYR A 67 4.87 -9.39 13.69
N ASN A 68 4.76 -8.08 13.93
CA ASN A 68 5.61 -6.99 13.47
C ASN A 68 5.63 -6.73 11.95
N VAL A 69 5.02 -7.58 11.13
CA VAL A 69 5.00 -7.45 9.67
C VAL A 69 3.62 -7.77 9.14
N ALA A 70 3.05 -6.82 8.39
CA ALA A 70 1.84 -7.00 7.62
C ALA A 70 2.04 -6.61 6.15
N VAL A 71 1.36 -7.32 5.26
CA VAL A 71 1.21 -6.97 3.84
C VAL A 71 -0.27 -6.80 3.54
N LYS A 72 -0.63 -5.67 2.92
CA LYS A 72 -2.03 -5.29 2.76
C LYS A 72 -2.40 -5.01 1.31
N CYS A 73 -3.47 -5.67 0.89
CA CYS A 73 -4.18 -5.42 -0.35
C CYS A 73 -5.05 -4.15 -0.26
N ALA A 74 -5.35 -3.52 -1.40
CA ALA A 74 -6.25 -2.38 -1.43
C ALA A 74 -7.68 -2.80 -1.05
N THR A 75 -8.35 -1.97 -0.24
CA THR A 75 -9.69 -2.24 0.31
C THR A 75 -10.66 -1.11 -0.04
N ILE A 76 -11.92 -1.44 -0.29
CA ILE A 76 -12.97 -0.44 -0.50
C ILE A 76 -13.17 0.38 0.79
N THR A 77 -13.30 1.70 0.69
CA THR A 77 -13.92 2.50 1.77
C THR A 77 -15.32 2.85 1.28
N PRO A 78 -16.40 2.33 1.91
CA PRO A 78 -17.74 2.46 1.35
C PRO A 78 -18.28 3.90 1.49
N ASP A 79 -18.90 4.38 0.42
CA ASP A 79 -19.79 5.55 0.41
C ASP A 79 -21.26 5.09 0.33
N GLU A 80 -22.20 6.03 0.23
CA GLU A 80 -23.64 5.73 0.10
C GLU A 80 -23.95 4.79 -1.09
N THR A 81 -23.22 4.95 -2.19
CA THR A 81 -23.39 4.11 -3.39
C THR A 81 -22.92 2.69 -3.11
N ARG A 82 -21.78 2.54 -2.43
CA ARG A 82 -21.25 1.22 -2.06
C ARG A 82 -22.09 0.53 -1.00
N VAL A 83 -22.66 1.26 -0.04
CA VAL A 83 -23.62 0.71 0.93
C VAL A 83 -24.80 0.06 0.18
N LYS A 84 -25.35 0.76 -0.81
CA LYS A 84 -26.43 0.21 -1.65
C LYS A 84 -25.97 -0.94 -2.55
N GLU A 85 -24.80 -0.84 -3.16
CA GLU A 85 -24.25 -1.86 -4.07
C GLU A 85 -24.08 -3.21 -3.36
N PHE A 86 -23.50 -3.20 -2.17
CA PHE A 86 -23.16 -4.42 -1.43
C PHE A 86 -24.19 -4.82 -0.38
N GLY A 87 -25.23 -4.00 -0.16
CA GLY A 87 -26.25 -4.25 0.87
C GLY A 87 -25.67 -4.19 2.29
N LEU A 88 -24.80 -3.22 2.57
CA LEU A 88 -24.06 -3.13 3.83
C LEU A 88 -24.97 -2.72 4.99
N LYS A 89 -24.68 -3.26 6.19
CA LYS A 89 -25.34 -2.88 7.46
C LYS A 89 -25.10 -1.41 7.80
N ALA A 90 -23.90 -0.91 7.51
CA ALA A 90 -23.46 0.44 7.82
C ALA A 90 -22.40 0.95 6.84
N MET A 91 -22.19 2.26 6.82
CA MET A 91 -21.06 2.88 6.14
C MET A 91 -19.79 2.72 7.00
N TRP A 92 -19.12 1.57 6.87
CA TRP A 92 -17.92 1.25 7.65
C TRP A 92 -16.78 2.23 7.40
N LYS A 93 -15.95 2.47 8.43
CA LYS A 93 -14.78 3.34 8.35
C LYS A 93 -13.73 2.76 7.40
N SER A 94 -12.79 3.61 6.98
CA SER A 94 -11.67 3.18 6.15
C SER A 94 -10.76 2.20 6.90
N PRO A 95 -10.48 1.00 6.35
CA PRO A 95 -9.56 0.05 6.97
C PRO A 95 -8.17 0.65 7.20
N ASN A 96 -7.67 1.42 6.23
CA ASN A 96 -6.39 2.10 6.34
C ASN A 96 -6.39 3.06 7.54
N GLY A 97 -7.45 3.86 7.71
CA GLY A 97 -7.59 4.75 8.85
C GLY A 97 -7.58 3.98 10.18
N THR A 98 -8.36 2.91 10.28
CA THR A 98 -8.42 2.07 11.49
C THR A 98 -7.07 1.45 11.83
N ILE A 99 -6.39 0.82 10.85
CA ILE A 99 -5.09 0.18 11.05
C ILE A 99 -4.01 1.21 11.43
N ARG A 100 -3.94 2.35 10.72
CA ARG A 100 -2.99 3.44 11.02
C ARG A 100 -3.17 3.97 12.43
N ASN A 101 -4.41 4.07 12.89
CA ASN A 101 -4.73 4.53 14.24
C ASN A 101 -4.27 3.53 15.33
N ILE A 102 -4.34 2.23 15.05
CA ILE A 102 -3.93 1.17 15.98
C ILE A 102 -2.41 1.02 15.99
N LEU A 103 -1.77 1.07 14.82
CA LEU A 103 -0.33 0.96 14.69
C LEU A 103 0.43 2.22 15.11
N ASP A 104 -0.25 3.36 15.19
CA ASP A 104 0.30 4.65 15.60
C ASP A 104 1.61 4.99 14.85
N GLY A 105 1.51 5.16 13.53
CA GLY A 105 2.69 5.21 12.66
C GLY A 105 2.72 6.34 11.65
N THR A 106 3.86 6.42 10.96
CA THR A 106 4.07 7.32 9.80
C THR A 106 4.07 6.50 8.52
N VAL A 107 3.33 6.94 7.52
CA VAL A 107 3.33 6.34 6.18
C VAL A 107 4.45 6.96 5.35
N PHE A 108 5.31 6.13 4.78
CA PHE A 108 6.36 6.52 3.86
C PHE A 108 5.98 6.07 2.46
N ARG A 109 6.04 7.00 1.50
CA ARG A 109 5.77 6.74 0.09
C ARG A 109 6.98 7.09 -0.77
N GLU A 110 7.36 6.15 -1.62
CA GLU A 110 8.57 6.23 -2.45
C GLU A 110 8.27 5.73 -3.88
N PRO A 111 8.58 6.51 -4.93
CA PRO A 111 8.41 6.08 -6.31
C PRO A 111 9.33 4.91 -6.70
N ILE A 112 8.82 4.02 -7.54
CA ILE A 112 9.58 2.92 -8.15
C ILE A 112 10.13 3.39 -9.49
N MET A 113 11.46 3.46 -9.58
CA MET A 113 12.16 4.00 -10.74
C MET A 113 12.36 2.92 -11.83
N CYS A 114 11.94 3.20 -13.05
CA CYS A 114 12.26 2.43 -14.26
C CYS A 114 12.94 3.36 -15.27
N LYS A 115 14.11 2.99 -15.80
CA LYS A 115 14.94 3.90 -16.63
C LYS A 115 14.25 4.36 -17.92
N ASN A 116 13.41 3.50 -18.50
CA ASN A 116 12.72 3.76 -19.76
C ASN A 116 11.34 4.42 -19.58
N ILE A 117 10.91 4.71 -18.34
CA ILE A 117 9.65 5.39 -18.07
C ILE A 117 9.89 6.89 -17.91
N PRO A 118 9.34 7.75 -18.78
CA PRO A 118 9.51 9.19 -18.67
C PRO A 118 8.71 9.75 -17.49
N ARG A 119 9.27 10.78 -16.84
CA ARG A 119 8.61 11.50 -15.75
C ARG A 119 7.69 12.58 -16.31
N ILE A 120 6.48 12.70 -15.77
CA ILE A 120 5.51 13.73 -16.16
C ILE A 120 5.74 14.96 -15.27
N VAL A 121 6.58 15.86 -15.73
CA VAL A 121 6.70 17.20 -15.14
C VAL A 121 6.51 18.23 -16.25
N PRO A 122 5.42 19.02 -16.24
CA PRO A 122 5.19 20.02 -17.26
C PRO A 122 6.23 21.14 -17.20
N GLY A 123 7.04 21.27 -18.25
CA GLY A 123 7.85 22.46 -18.52
C GLY A 123 9.26 22.45 -17.92
N LYS A 124 10.19 23.12 -18.62
CA LYS A 124 11.60 23.33 -18.23
C LYS A 124 11.78 24.15 -16.93
N SER A 125 10.69 24.61 -16.30
CA SER A 125 10.70 25.51 -15.15
C SER A 125 10.61 24.81 -13.79
N PHE A 126 10.19 23.54 -13.74
CA PHE A 126 10.29 22.69 -12.55
C PHE A 126 11.51 21.76 -12.68
N SER A 127 12.73 22.34 -12.70
CA SER A 127 13.96 21.58 -12.93
C SER A 127 14.30 20.61 -11.79
N ILE A 128 13.71 20.76 -10.61
CA ILE A 128 14.03 19.94 -9.43
C ILE A 128 13.68 18.46 -9.69
N LEU A 129 12.47 18.13 -10.15
CA LEU A 129 12.07 16.73 -10.35
C LEU A 129 12.78 16.05 -11.53
N MET A 130 13.29 16.81 -12.51
CA MET A 130 14.09 16.30 -13.63
C MET A 130 15.57 16.08 -13.26
N GLN A 131 16.09 16.80 -12.26
CA GLN A 131 17.48 16.67 -11.77
C GLN A 131 17.63 15.69 -10.59
N VAL A 132 16.52 15.19 -10.08
CA VAL A 132 16.50 14.27 -8.94
C VAL A 132 16.80 12.84 -9.43
N GLU A 133 18.06 12.41 -9.29
CA GLU A 133 18.50 11.06 -9.65
C GLU A 133 18.03 9.98 -8.65
N LYS A 134 17.62 10.38 -7.45
CA LYS A 134 17.19 9.51 -6.35
C LYS A 134 15.69 9.69 -6.06
N PRO A 135 14.95 8.66 -5.64
CA PRO A 135 13.53 8.81 -5.32
C PRO A 135 13.31 9.81 -4.17
N ILE A 136 12.21 10.57 -4.24
CA ILE A 136 11.75 11.42 -3.14
C ILE A 136 10.85 10.57 -2.24
N CYS A 137 11.20 10.49 -0.96
CA CYS A 137 10.36 9.83 0.04
C CYS A 137 9.50 10.87 0.76
N ILE A 138 8.18 10.68 0.77
CA ILE A 138 7.25 11.51 1.53
C ILE A 138 6.89 10.77 2.82
N GLY A 139 7.19 11.38 3.96
CA GLY A 139 6.70 10.96 5.27
C GLY A 139 5.37 11.65 5.59
N ARG A 140 4.31 10.87 5.75
CA ARG A 140 2.95 11.30 6.08
C ARG A 140 2.64 10.87 7.52
N PRO A 141 2.47 11.81 8.47
CA PRO A 141 1.95 11.46 9.79
C PRO A 141 0.51 10.97 9.62
N ALA A 142 0.25 9.71 9.95
CA ALA A 142 -1.03 9.07 9.67
C ALA A 142 -2.06 9.30 10.78
N PHE A 143 -2.14 10.54 11.30
CA PHE A 143 -2.96 10.91 12.45
C PHE A 143 -3.69 12.24 12.23
N GLY A 144 -4.90 12.37 12.77
CA GLY A 144 -5.68 13.63 12.75
C GLY A 144 -6.26 13.97 11.37
N ASP A 145 -6.48 15.27 11.15
CA ASP A 145 -6.98 15.87 9.90
C ASP A 145 -8.39 15.38 9.47
N GLN A 146 -8.74 15.55 8.19
CA GLN A 146 -10.01 15.10 7.59
C GLN A 146 -10.29 13.62 7.88
N HIS A 147 -9.26 12.80 8.08
CA HIS A 147 -9.40 11.37 8.35
C HIS A 147 -9.93 11.05 9.76
N ARG A 148 -9.95 12.03 10.68
CA ARG A 148 -10.58 11.94 12.00
C ARG A 148 -11.50 13.14 12.28
N ALA A 149 -11.95 13.82 11.24
CA ALA A 149 -12.82 14.97 11.37
C ALA A 149 -14.24 14.58 11.76
N SER A 150 -14.98 15.55 12.28
CA SER A 150 -16.44 15.45 12.45
C SER A 150 -17.09 16.41 11.47
N ASP A 151 -18.00 15.91 10.65
CA ASP A 151 -18.74 16.68 9.66
C ASP A 151 -20.25 16.50 9.81
N THR A 152 -21.00 17.51 9.38
CA THR A 152 -22.47 17.46 9.40
C THR A 152 -23.08 18.39 8.36
N LEU A 153 -24.26 18.00 7.88
CA LEU A 153 -25.15 18.89 7.14
C LEU A 153 -25.92 19.78 8.12
N ILE A 154 -25.84 21.09 7.91
CA ILE A 154 -26.64 22.09 8.63
C ILE A 154 -27.91 22.32 7.83
N LYS A 155 -29.07 22.04 8.44
CA LYS A 155 -30.37 22.04 7.73
C LYS A 155 -31.05 23.41 7.67
N GLY A 156 -30.60 24.39 8.45
CA GLY A 156 -31.25 25.69 8.55
C GLY A 156 -30.44 26.70 9.36
N PRO A 157 -31.02 27.89 9.64
CA PRO A 157 -30.31 28.95 10.33
C PRO A 157 -29.92 28.57 11.77
N GLY A 158 -28.73 28.98 12.20
CA GLY A 158 -28.23 28.67 13.54
C GLY A 158 -26.76 29.02 13.72
N ARG A 159 -26.31 29.08 14.98
CA ARG A 159 -24.91 29.38 15.31
C ARG A 159 -24.13 28.09 15.54
N LEU A 160 -23.05 27.91 14.79
CA LEU A 160 -22.06 26.86 15.01
C LEU A 160 -20.97 27.38 15.93
N LYS A 161 -20.71 26.64 17.01
CA LYS A 161 -19.64 26.90 17.97
C LYS A 161 -18.71 25.69 18.06
N MET A 162 -17.46 25.94 18.42
CA MET A 162 -16.50 24.93 18.84
C MET A 162 -16.25 25.09 20.34
N VAL A 163 -16.37 24.00 21.10
CA VAL A 163 -16.21 24.01 22.56
C VAL A 163 -15.12 23.03 22.94
N PHE A 164 -14.09 23.52 23.64
CA PHE A 164 -13.06 22.70 24.26
C PHE A 164 -13.26 22.68 25.77
N VAL A 165 -13.33 21.48 26.36
CA VAL A 165 -13.53 21.29 27.81
C VAL A 165 -12.23 20.73 28.40
N PRO A 166 -11.47 21.53 29.18
CA PRO A 166 -10.27 21.06 29.83
C PRO A 166 -10.54 20.01 30.92
N ASP A 167 -9.77 18.92 30.95
CA ASP A 167 -9.88 17.88 31.99
C ASP A 167 -9.38 18.34 33.37
N ASN A 168 -8.60 19.42 33.42
CA ASN A 168 -8.06 20.01 34.65
C ASN A 168 -9.11 20.84 35.43
N GLY A 169 -10.35 20.90 34.96
CA GLY A 169 -11.45 21.64 35.59
C GLY A 169 -11.45 23.15 35.29
N GLU A 170 -10.57 23.63 34.41
CA GLU A 170 -10.64 25.01 33.91
C GLU A 170 -11.91 25.25 33.09
N ALA A 171 -12.30 26.53 32.95
CA ALA A 171 -13.49 26.90 32.21
C ALA A 171 -13.39 26.47 30.73
N PRO A 172 -14.48 25.95 30.13
CA PRO A 172 -14.50 25.63 28.71
C PRO A 172 -14.15 26.83 27.83
N VAL A 173 -13.39 26.58 26.77
CA VAL A 173 -13.12 27.57 25.73
C VAL A 173 -14.20 27.42 24.65
N GLU A 174 -15.01 28.47 24.47
CA GLU A 174 -15.98 28.56 23.37
C GLU A 174 -15.47 29.48 22.27
N LEU A 175 -15.49 29.00 21.03
CA LEU A 175 -15.17 29.79 19.85
C LEU A 175 -16.39 29.81 18.92
N ASP A 176 -16.83 31.01 18.54
CA ASP A 176 -17.83 31.19 17.50
C ASP A 176 -17.21 30.84 16.14
N VAL A 177 -17.78 29.85 15.44
CA VAL A 177 -17.27 29.39 14.14
C VAL A 177 -17.99 30.11 13.01
N TYR A 178 -19.32 30.00 12.97
CA TYR A 178 -20.12 30.63 11.92
C TYR A 178 -21.59 30.76 12.33
N ASP A 179 -22.28 31.77 11.80
CA ASP A 179 -23.71 31.99 11.97
C ASP A 179 -24.43 31.71 10.64
N PHE A 180 -24.95 30.49 10.50
CA PHE A 180 -25.66 30.03 9.32
C PHE A 180 -26.97 30.80 9.17
N LYS A 181 -27.19 31.36 7.97
CA LYS A 181 -28.47 31.99 7.57
C LYS A 181 -29.38 31.05 6.79
N GLY A 182 -28.93 29.83 6.53
CA GLY A 182 -29.62 28.80 5.75
C GLY A 182 -28.82 27.50 5.75
N PRO A 183 -29.20 26.52 4.92
CA PRO A 183 -28.51 25.22 4.86
C PRO A 183 -27.03 25.36 4.48
N GLY A 184 -26.20 24.44 4.97
CA GLY A 184 -24.77 24.41 4.68
C GLY A 184 -24.08 23.14 5.17
N VAL A 185 -22.75 23.14 5.13
CA VAL A 185 -21.91 22.02 5.59
C VAL A 185 -20.91 22.55 6.61
N ALA A 186 -20.67 21.78 7.67
CA ALA A 186 -19.67 22.08 8.68
C ALA A 186 -18.66 20.92 8.79
N LEU A 187 -17.39 21.26 8.97
CA LEU A 187 -16.29 20.31 9.15
C LEU A 187 -15.39 20.82 10.28
N ALA A 188 -15.17 19.99 11.30
CA ALA A 188 -14.23 20.25 12.38
C ALA A 188 -13.05 19.28 12.29
N MET A 189 -11.84 19.83 12.15
CA MET A 189 -10.58 19.09 12.01
C MET A 189 -9.58 19.52 13.09
N TYR A 190 -8.67 18.62 13.47
CA TYR A 190 -7.61 18.88 14.43
C TYR A 190 -6.32 18.12 14.09
N ASN A 191 -5.17 18.66 14.52
CA ASN A 191 -3.87 18.00 14.50
C ASN A 191 -3.10 18.32 15.77
N VAL A 192 -2.21 17.41 16.15
CA VAL A 192 -1.35 17.56 17.34
C VAL A 192 0.05 18.03 16.97
N TRP A 193 0.51 17.85 15.70
CA TRP A 193 1.81 18.33 15.17
C TRP A 193 1.75 18.84 13.72
N ALA A 194 2.77 19.62 13.32
CA ALA A 194 2.80 20.51 12.14
C ALA A 194 2.89 19.85 10.75
N CYS A 195 2.75 18.53 10.65
CA CYS A 195 2.70 17.83 9.38
C CYS A 195 1.27 17.31 9.16
N LYS A 196 0.65 17.67 8.03
CA LYS A 196 -0.76 17.36 7.74
C LYS A 196 -0.88 16.03 7.00
N ASN A 197 -1.71 15.14 7.53
CA ASN A 197 -2.06 13.85 6.98
C ASN A 197 -2.61 13.99 5.55
N TYR A 198 -3.43 15.01 5.29
CA TYR A 198 -4.03 15.26 3.98
C TYR A 198 -3.01 15.74 2.92
N ASP A 199 -2.06 16.58 3.32
CA ASP A 199 -1.05 17.07 2.39
C ASP A 199 -0.16 15.92 1.92
N GLY A 200 0.19 15.00 2.83
CA GLY A 200 0.90 13.76 2.46
C GLY A 200 0.11 12.88 1.50
N ASP A 201 -1.21 12.78 1.66
CA ASP A 201 -2.09 12.02 0.75
C ASP A 201 -2.02 12.58 -0.68
N VAL A 202 -2.38 13.85 -0.85
CA VAL A 202 -2.47 14.52 -2.16
C VAL A 202 -1.10 14.61 -2.84
N GLN A 203 -0.07 15.01 -2.09
CA GLN A 203 1.27 15.21 -2.67
C GLN A 203 1.92 13.88 -3.06
N SER A 204 1.63 12.78 -2.37
CA SER A 204 2.19 11.49 -2.73
C SER A 204 1.61 10.91 -4.03
N ASP A 205 0.33 11.13 -4.30
CA ASP A 205 -0.28 10.75 -5.58
C ASP A 205 0.24 11.63 -6.73
N LEU A 206 0.42 12.94 -6.48
CA LEU A 206 1.06 13.85 -7.44
C LEU A 206 2.50 13.43 -7.74
N LEU A 207 3.27 13.06 -6.71
CA LEU A 207 4.62 12.55 -6.85
C LEU A 207 4.62 11.27 -7.68
N ALA A 208 3.78 10.29 -7.35
CA ALA A 208 3.68 9.03 -8.08
C ALA A 208 3.35 9.25 -9.56
N GLN A 209 2.37 10.11 -9.86
CA GLN A 209 2.02 10.44 -11.24
C GLN A 209 3.15 11.21 -11.95
N GLY A 210 3.87 12.08 -11.23
CA GLY A 210 5.03 12.79 -11.74
C GLY A 210 6.21 11.87 -12.06
N PHE A 211 6.38 10.78 -11.31
CA PHE A 211 7.38 9.75 -11.55
C PHE A 211 6.92 8.62 -12.49
N GLY A 212 5.66 8.65 -12.94
CA GLY A 212 5.15 7.84 -14.03
C GLY A 212 3.69 7.42 -13.83
N SER A 213 3.44 6.55 -12.85
CA SER A 213 2.12 5.97 -12.61
C SER A 213 1.92 5.69 -11.11
N LEU A 214 0.67 5.74 -10.64
CA LEU A 214 0.30 5.29 -9.29
C LEU A 214 0.70 3.82 -9.02
N GLY A 215 0.81 3.00 -10.07
CA GLY A 215 1.34 1.63 -9.99
C GLY A 215 2.84 1.53 -9.69
N LEU A 216 3.56 2.66 -9.77
CA LEU A 216 5.00 2.78 -9.47
C LEU A 216 5.23 3.53 -8.15
N LEU A 217 4.44 3.24 -7.12
CA LEU A 217 4.59 3.81 -5.79
C LEU A 217 4.55 2.71 -4.72
N THR A 218 5.51 2.73 -3.81
CA THR A 218 5.45 1.92 -2.58
C THR A 218 4.84 2.72 -1.45
N SER A 219 4.08 2.07 -0.56
CA SER A 219 3.52 2.67 0.66
C SER A 219 3.81 1.77 1.84
N VAL A 220 4.46 2.31 2.86
CA VAL A 220 4.88 1.57 4.05
C VAL A 220 4.54 2.39 5.28
N LEU A 221 3.71 1.83 6.17
CA LEU A 221 3.44 2.36 7.48
C LEU A 221 4.42 1.77 8.49
N LEU A 222 5.18 2.62 9.18
CA LEU A 222 6.06 2.24 10.27
C LEU A 222 5.48 2.76 11.59
N SER A 223 5.28 1.87 12.56
CA SER A 223 4.82 2.24 13.91
C SER A 223 5.80 3.19 14.60
N SER A 224 5.31 3.97 15.57
CA SER A 224 6.10 4.94 16.32
C SER A 224 7.26 4.31 17.09
N ASP A 225 7.15 3.03 17.48
CA ASP A 225 8.22 2.27 18.12
C ASP A 225 9.25 1.67 17.14
N GLY A 226 9.02 1.81 15.82
CA GLY A 226 9.90 1.33 14.76
C GLY A 226 9.91 -0.19 14.58
N LYS A 227 9.05 -0.94 15.27
CA LYS A 227 9.04 -2.42 15.22
C LYS A 227 8.05 -2.97 14.22
N THR A 228 6.85 -2.39 14.14
CA THR A 228 5.78 -2.90 13.29
C THR A 228 5.77 -2.17 11.96
N LEU A 229 5.76 -2.96 10.89
CA LEU A 229 5.68 -2.46 9.52
C LEU A 229 4.45 -3.06 8.82
N GLU A 230 3.69 -2.20 8.17
CA GLU A 230 2.60 -2.59 7.28
C GLU A 230 2.93 -2.05 5.88
N ALA A 231 3.09 -2.96 4.91
CA ALA A 231 3.35 -2.62 3.52
C ALA A 231 2.06 -2.79 2.70
N GLU A 232 1.54 -1.67 2.17
CA GLU A 232 0.30 -1.65 1.40
C GLU A 232 0.53 -1.32 -0.08
N VAL A 233 -0.45 -1.74 -0.89
CA VAL A 233 -0.61 -1.21 -2.23
C VAL A 233 -0.91 0.29 -2.15
N ALA A 234 -0.07 1.12 -2.78
CA ALA A 234 -0.17 2.57 -2.64
C ALA A 234 -1.44 3.18 -3.29
N HIS A 235 -2.01 2.50 -4.28
CA HIS A 235 -3.21 2.94 -5.00
C HIS A 235 -4.48 2.20 -4.52
N VAL A 236 -5.64 2.74 -4.93
CA VAL A 236 -6.96 2.17 -4.62
C VAL A 236 -7.23 0.83 -5.33
N THR A 237 -8.42 0.26 -5.12
CA THR A 237 -8.88 -1.05 -5.61
C THR A 237 -9.06 -1.16 -7.14
N VAL A 238 -8.87 -0.06 -7.87
CA VAL A 238 -9.00 0.05 -9.34
C VAL A 238 -10.37 -0.43 -9.86
N THR A 239 -11.44 0.07 -9.25
CA THR A 239 -12.84 -0.27 -9.55
C THR A 239 -13.16 -0.24 -11.04
N ARG A 240 -12.67 0.77 -11.79
CA ARG A 240 -12.95 0.88 -13.23
C ARG A 240 -12.51 -0.36 -13.98
N HIS A 241 -11.31 -0.87 -13.72
CA HIS A 241 -10.82 -2.08 -14.38
C HIS A 241 -11.58 -3.31 -13.87
N PHE A 242 -11.92 -3.35 -12.58
CA PHE A 242 -12.74 -4.43 -12.04
C PHE A 242 -14.11 -4.55 -12.74
N ARG A 243 -14.77 -3.45 -13.10
CA ARG A 243 -16.02 -3.50 -13.87
C ARG A 243 -15.83 -4.09 -15.27
N LEU A 244 -14.72 -3.79 -15.93
CA LEU A 244 -14.38 -4.40 -17.23
C LEU A 244 -14.15 -5.91 -17.05
N TYR A 245 -13.39 -6.29 -16.03
CA TYR A 245 -13.14 -7.69 -15.67
C TYR A 245 -14.44 -8.46 -15.38
N GLN A 246 -15.37 -7.90 -14.61
CA GLN A 246 -16.67 -8.51 -14.34
C GLN A 246 -17.48 -8.78 -15.61
N ASN A 247 -17.27 -7.98 -16.67
CA ASN A 247 -17.89 -8.15 -17.97
C ASN A 247 -17.08 -9.06 -18.92
N GLY A 248 -16.05 -9.76 -18.42
CA GLY A 248 -15.19 -10.62 -19.22
C GLY A 248 -14.25 -9.87 -20.16
N GLN A 249 -14.07 -8.56 -19.98
CA GLN A 249 -13.19 -7.76 -20.83
C GLN A 249 -11.75 -7.79 -20.31
N GLU A 250 -10.80 -7.69 -21.24
CA GLU A 250 -9.38 -7.59 -20.93
C GLU A 250 -9.07 -6.29 -20.15
N THR A 251 -8.22 -6.41 -19.13
CA THR A 251 -7.73 -5.27 -18.33
C THR A 251 -6.21 -5.20 -18.33
N SER A 252 -5.66 -3.99 -18.24
CA SER A 252 -4.23 -3.76 -18.07
C SER A 252 -3.98 -2.85 -16.86
N THR A 253 -4.22 -3.43 -15.68
CA THR A 253 -3.88 -2.87 -14.37
C THR A 253 -2.44 -3.21 -14.02
N ASN A 254 -1.68 -2.19 -13.62
CA ASN A 254 -0.30 -2.32 -13.17
C ASN A 254 -0.21 -3.01 -11.80
N SER A 255 0.48 -4.14 -11.73
CA SER A 255 0.62 -4.95 -10.51
C SER A 255 1.90 -4.64 -9.71
N ILE A 256 2.77 -3.73 -10.17
CA ILE A 256 4.08 -3.50 -9.57
C ILE A 256 3.97 -3.05 -8.11
N ALA A 257 3.13 -2.06 -7.79
CA ALA A 257 2.91 -1.64 -6.41
C ALA A 257 2.44 -2.79 -5.49
N SER A 258 1.62 -3.70 -6.01
CA SER A 258 1.15 -4.87 -5.26
C SER A 258 2.27 -5.90 -5.03
N ILE A 259 3.13 -6.12 -6.02
CA ILE A 259 4.33 -6.96 -5.88
C ILE A 259 5.30 -6.31 -4.87
N PHE A 260 5.44 -4.99 -4.92
CA PHE A 260 6.31 -4.27 -3.99
C PHE A 260 5.79 -4.30 -2.55
N ALA A 261 4.47 -4.27 -2.32
CA ALA A 261 3.92 -4.48 -0.97
C ALA A 261 4.39 -5.81 -0.36
N TRP A 262 4.28 -6.91 -1.13
CA TRP A 262 4.81 -8.21 -0.70
C TRP A 262 6.31 -8.20 -0.44
N THR A 263 7.10 -7.69 -1.39
CA THR A 263 8.56 -7.68 -1.22
C THR A 263 9.01 -6.81 -0.06
N ARG A 264 8.39 -5.65 0.19
CA ARG A 264 8.70 -4.79 1.35
C ARG A 264 8.39 -5.49 2.68
N GLY A 265 7.24 -6.17 2.77
CA GLY A 265 6.93 -6.98 3.95
C GLY A 265 7.96 -8.08 4.17
N LEU A 266 8.35 -8.80 3.11
CA LEU A 266 9.38 -9.83 3.18
C LEU A 266 10.76 -9.26 3.55
N GLU A 267 11.17 -8.10 3.02
CA GLU A 267 12.43 -7.43 3.40
C GLU A 267 12.46 -7.10 4.89
N GLN A 268 11.39 -6.48 5.42
CA GLN A 268 11.33 -6.15 6.84
C GLN A 268 11.41 -7.40 7.71
N ARG A 269 10.72 -8.47 7.29
CA ARG A 269 10.77 -9.77 7.96
C ARG A 269 12.21 -10.26 8.09
N GLN A 270 13.01 -10.13 7.04
CA GLN A 270 14.42 -10.50 7.06
C GLN A 270 15.27 -9.59 7.94
N SER A 271 15.07 -8.27 7.91
CA SER A 271 15.82 -7.33 8.75
C SER A 271 15.62 -7.61 10.24
N HIS A 272 14.39 -7.97 10.66
CA HIS A 272 14.15 -8.42 12.04
C HIS A 272 14.90 -9.69 12.40
N LEU A 273 15.03 -10.63 11.46
CA LEU A 273 15.77 -11.90 11.67
C LEU A 273 17.28 -11.70 11.67
N GLU A 274 17.83 -10.80 10.85
CA GLU A 274 19.25 -10.42 10.85
C GLU A 274 19.63 -9.76 12.20
N MET A 275 18.78 -8.89 12.77
CA MET A 275 19.00 -8.33 14.10
C MET A 275 18.96 -9.38 15.22
N GLN A 276 18.01 -10.33 15.16
CA GLN A 276 17.93 -11.44 16.12
C GLN A 276 19.15 -12.37 16.02
N LEU A 277 19.62 -12.65 14.79
CA LEU A 277 20.85 -13.39 14.55
C LEU A 277 22.09 -12.71 15.12
N CYS A 278 22.26 -11.40 14.94
CA CYS A 278 23.39 -10.67 15.53
C CYS A 278 23.44 -10.80 17.07
N GLN A 279 22.29 -10.98 17.73
CA GLN A 279 22.21 -11.26 19.15
C GLN A 279 22.53 -12.73 19.49
N LEU A 280 22.16 -13.67 18.61
CA LEU A 280 22.34 -15.12 18.78
C LEU A 280 23.71 -15.67 18.32
N ILE A 281 24.45 -14.96 17.46
CA ILE A 281 25.80 -15.36 17.01
C ILE A 281 26.79 -15.50 18.18
N PHE A 282 26.48 -14.93 19.35
CA PHE A 282 27.21 -15.18 20.60
C PHE A 282 26.86 -16.50 21.32
N GLY A 283 26.03 -17.38 20.73
CA GLY A 283 25.51 -18.58 21.39
C GLY A 283 25.16 -19.76 20.47
N SER A 284 26.17 -20.35 19.82
CA SER A 284 26.22 -21.74 19.30
C SER A 284 25.25 -22.21 18.17
N GLY A 285 25.83 -22.76 17.09
CA GLY A 285 25.62 -24.18 16.77
C GLY A 285 24.54 -24.65 15.77
N SER A 286 23.99 -23.82 14.87
CA SER A 286 23.35 -24.29 13.60
C SER A 286 23.29 -23.20 12.53
N LEU A 287 24.30 -22.33 12.51
CA LEU A 287 24.26 -21.05 11.79
C LEU A 287 24.28 -21.17 10.26
N LEU A 288 24.82 -22.25 9.68
CA LEU A 288 25.10 -22.28 8.24
C LEU A 288 23.82 -22.43 7.40
N ASP A 289 22.96 -23.42 7.71
CA ASP A 289 21.69 -23.61 6.99
C ASP A 289 20.72 -22.44 7.21
N TYR A 290 20.72 -21.87 8.43
CA TYR A 290 19.99 -20.65 8.73
C TYR A 290 20.50 -19.49 7.87
N CYS A 291 21.80 -19.22 7.86
CA CYS A 291 22.38 -18.14 7.05
C CYS A 291 22.13 -18.34 5.55
N LEU A 292 22.19 -19.57 5.04
CA LEU A 292 21.92 -19.90 3.64
C LEU A 292 20.44 -19.65 3.28
N SER A 293 19.50 -20.06 4.14
CA SER A 293 18.07 -19.77 3.93
C SER A 293 17.78 -18.26 3.93
N GLN A 294 18.38 -17.49 4.83
CA GLN A 294 18.21 -16.03 4.86
C GLN A 294 18.82 -15.35 3.63
N HIS A 295 20.01 -15.78 3.19
CA HIS A 295 20.63 -15.27 1.95
C HIS A 295 19.75 -15.57 0.74
N PHE A 296 19.14 -16.75 0.66
CA PHE A 296 18.28 -17.08 -0.47
C PHE A 296 16.95 -16.32 -0.43
N ILE A 297 16.31 -16.13 0.74
CA ILE A 297 15.11 -15.27 0.83
C ILE A 297 15.49 -13.85 0.37
N ARG A 298 16.68 -13.35 0.75
CA ARG A 298 17.14 -12.01 0.37
C ARG A 298 17.40 -11.92 -1.13
N PHE A 299 18.02 -12.95 -1.69
CA PHE A 299 18.21 -13.09 -3.13
C PHE A 299 16.88 -13.19 -3.87
N THR A 300 15.90 -13.94 -3.36
CA THR A 300 14.57 -14.10 -3.97
C THR A 300 13.81 -12.78 -3.95
N VAL A 301 13.81 -12.08 -2.82
CA VAL A 301 13.17 -10.77 -2.68
C VAL A 301 13.85 -9.73 -3.57
N LEU A 302 15.18 -9.70 -3.60
CA LEU A 302 15.95 -8.85 -4.50
C LEU A 302 15.71 -9.22 -5.97
N ALA A 303 15.58 -10.51 -6.29
CA ALA A 303 15.26 -11.00 -7.63
C ALA A 303 13.83 -10.60 -8.02
N ILE A 304 12.85 -10.69 -7.13
CA ILE A 304 11.49 -10.21 -7.40
C ILE A 304 11.52 -8.70 -7.71
N LYS A 305 12.23 -7.90 -6.93
CA LYS A 305 12.32 -6.44 -7.15
C LYS A 305 13.07 -6.06 -8.43
N SER A 306 14.29 -6.58 -8.59
CA SER A 306 15.19 -6.23 -9.71
C SER A 306 14.79 -6.92 -11.02
N ALA A 307 14.56 -8.23 -10.99
CA ALA A 307 14.25 -9.04 -12.17
C ALA A 307 12.81 -8.91 -12.64
N ALA A 308 11.88 -8.96 -11.69
CA ALA A 308 10.53 -9.33 -12.03
C ALA A 308 9.72 -8.09 -12.44
N CYS A 309 9.89 -6.94 -11.75
CA CYS A 309 9.16 -5.73 -12.09
C CYS A 309 9.98 -4.76 -12.97
N ILE A 310 11.15 -4.32 -12.50
CA ILE A 310 11.91 -3.24 -13.14
C ILE A 310 12.50 -3.71 -14.48
N GLU A 311 13.25 -4.82 -14.49
CA GLU A 311 13.83 -5.35 -15.73
C GLU A 311 12.78 -5.78 -16.76
N THR A 312 11.62 -6.27 -16.32
CA THR A 312 10.50 -6.59 -17.24
C THR A 312 10.02 -5.34 -17.95
N VAL A 313 9.79 -4.24 -17.21
CA VAL A 313 9.43 -2.95 -17.80
C VAL A 313 10.54 -2.41 -18.68
N GLU A 314 11.80 -2.46 -18.24
CA GLU A 314 12.97 -1.98 -19.00
C GLU A 314 13.23 -2.79 -20.28
N SER A 315 12.79 -4.05 -20.33
CA SER A 315 12.81 -4.90 -21.53
C SER A 315 11.69 -4.59 -22.55
N GLY A 316 10.80 -3.65 -22.23
CA GLY A 316 9.66 -3.24 -23.07
C GLY A 316 8.35 -3.97 -22.77
N LYS A 317 8.31 -4.88 -21.80
CA LYS A 317 7.08 -5.55 -21.36
C LYS A 317 6.46 -4.78 -20.21
N MET A 318 5.36 -4.07 -20.46
CA MET A 318 4.73 -3.21 -19.45
C MET A 318 3.21 -3.15 -19.59
N THR A 319 2.52 -2.66 -18.56
CA THR A 319 1.07 -2.41 -18.61
C THR A 319 0.75 -1.10 -19.32
N LYS A 320 -0.53 -0.92 -19.69
CA LYS A 320 -1.01 0.15 -20.55
C LYS A 320 -0.75 1.54 -19.98
N ASP A 321 -0.85 1.70 -18.67
CA ASP A 321 -0.53 2.95 -17.97
C ASP A 321 0.90 3.40 -18.26
N LEU A 322 1.87 2.48 -18.22
CA LEU A 322 3.28 2.77 -18.51
C LEU A 322 3.53 3.01 -20.00
N ALA A 323 2.90 2.21 -20.87
CA ALA A 323 3.05 2.37 -22.31
C ALA A 323 2.49 3.71 -22.81
N ILE A 324 1.43 4.24 -22.18
CA ILE A 324 0.89 5.58 -22.47
C ILE A 324 1.94 6.68 -22.20
N LEU A 325 2.80 6.51 -21.19
CA LEU A 325 3.84 7.48 -20.86
C LEU A 325 4.89 7.58 -21.97
N ILE A 326 5.20 6.46 -22.61
CA ILE A 326 6.22 6.38 -23.67
C ILE A 326 5.62 6.77 -25.04
N HIS A 327 4.44 6.24 -25.36
CA HIS A 327 3.86 6.27 -26.71
C HIS A 327 2.66 7.23 -26.86
N GLY A 328 2.23 7.85 -25.76
CA GLY A 328 1.09 8.76 -25.73
C GLY A 328 -0.28 8.06 -25.56
N PRO A 329 -1.37 8.83 -25.48
CA PRO A 329 -2.70 8.34 -25.09
C PRO A 329 -3.36 7.41 -26.12
N LYS A 330 -2.86 7.37 -27.36
CA LYS A 330 -3.37 6.52 -28.46
C LYS A 330 -2.50 5.26 -28.67
N VAL A 331 -1.90 4.75 -27.59
CA VAL A 331 -0.99 3.60 -27.65
C VAL A 331 -1.65 2.34 -28.25
N SER A 332 -0.96 1.71 -29.20
CA SER A 332 -1.36 0.44 -29.83
C SER A 332 -1.25 -0.74 -28.86
N ARG A 333 -2.03 -1.82 -29.08
CA ARG A 333 -2.06 -3.02 -28.22
C ARG A 333 -0.71 -3.73 -28.11
N GLU A 334 0.13 -3.60 -29.13
CA GLU A 334 1.47 -4.22 -29.20
C GLU A 334 2.48 -3.67 -28.19
N TYR A 335 2.24 -2.46 -27.66
CA TYR A 335 3.16 -1.80 -26.73
C TYR A 335 2.86 -2.07 -25.25
N TYR A 336 1.82 -2.85 -24.93
CA TYR A 336 1.51 -3.20 -23.56
C TYR A 336 1.02 -4.63 -23.43
N LEU A 337 0.99 -5.12 -22.21
CA LEU A 337 0.45 -6.42 -21.80
C LEU A 337 -0.84 -6.22 -21.01
N ASN A 338 -1.72 -7.21 -21.02
CA ASN A 338 -2.80 -7.24 -20.04
C ASN A 338 -2.23 -7.59 -18.65
N THR A 339 -3.06 -7.49 -17.62
CA THR A 339 -2.63 -7.72 -16.23
C THR A 339 -2.03 -9.11 -16.02
N GLU A 340 -2.63 -10.15 -16.60
CA GLU A 340 -2.15 -11.52 -16.44
C GLU A 340 -0.82 -11.75 -17.15
N ASP A 341 -0.75 -11.39 -18.43
CA ASP A 341 0.45 -11.52 -19.26
C ASP A 341 1.64 -10.76 -18.65
N PHE A 342 1.40 -9.61 -18.03
CA PHE A 342 2.44 -8.88 -17.33
C PHE A 342 2.95 -9.63 -16.09
N ILE A 343 2.06 -10.15 -15.25
CA ILE A 343 2.43 -10.97 -14.08
C ILE A 343 3.16 -12.26 -14.54
N ASP A 344 2.77 -12.84 -15.66
CA ASP A 344 3.46 -13.99 -16.24
C ASP A 344 4.84 -13.65 -16.77
N ALA A 345 5.01 -12.50 -17.43
CA ALA A 345 6.32 -12.03 -17.86
C ALA A 345 7.27 -11.80 -16.66
N VAL A 346 6.74 -11.20 -15.58
CA VAL A 346 7.40 -11.02 -14.29
C VAL A 346 7.82 -12.39 -13.72
N ALA A 347 6.91 -13.37 -13.70
CA ALA A 347 7.16 -14.72 -13.19
C ALA A 347 8.24 -15.47 -14.00
N GLN A 348 8.19 -15.39 -15.33
CA GLN A 348 9.19 -16.01 -16.22
C GLN A 348 10.59 -15.42 -16.01
N ASN A 349 10.68 -14.10 -15.82
CA ASN A 349 11.94 -13.43 -15.54
C ASN A 349 12.49 -13.81 -14.16
N LEU A 350 11.61 -13.89 -13.16
CA LEU A 350 11.97 -14.36 -11.82
C LEU A 350 12.49 -15.80 -11.85
N GLU A 351 11.77 -16.72 -12.52
CA GLU A 351 12.17 -18.13 -12.64
C GLU A 351 13.57 -18.26 -13.28
N ARG A 352 13.84 -17.49 -14.34
CA ARG A 352 15.15 -17.47 -14.99
C ARG A 352 16.26 -17.03 -14.04
N LYS A 353 16.02 -16.03 -13.20
CA LYS A 353 17.01 -15.53 -12.25
C LYS A 353 17.22 -16.45 -11.07
N VAL A 354 16.15 -17.00 -10.52
CA VAL A 354 16.24 -17.95 -9.39
C VAL A 354 16.94 -19.24 -9.82
N ARG A 355 16.82 -19.64 -11.09
CA ARG A 355 17.51 -20.80 -11.66
C ARG A 355 18.91 -20.52 -12.20
N ALA A 356 19.30 -19.25 -12.39
CA ALA A 356 20.63 -18.94 -12.87
C ALA A 356 21.66 -19.34 -11.80
N PRO A 357 22.73 -20.08 -12.14
CA PRO A 357 23.78 -20.39 -11.19
C PRO A 357 24.38 -19.08 -10.67
N ALA A 358 24.56 -18.96 -9.35
CA ALA A 358 25.33 -17.87 -8.78
C ALA A 358 26.69 -17.85 -9.48
N VAL A 359 26.98 -16.77 -10.21
CA VAL A 359 28.31 -16.56 -10.77
C VAL A 359 29.23 -16.39 -9.57
N VAL A 360 30.03 -17.43 -9.30
CA VAL A 360 31.01 -17.51 -8.20
C VAL A 360 32.12 -16.50 -8.42
#